data_AF-A0A6A3E8A4-F1
#
_entry.id   AF-A0A6A3E8A4-F1
#
_cell.length_a   1.000
_cell.length_b   1.000
_cell.length_c   1.000
_cell.angle_alpha   90.00
_cell.angle_beta   90.00
_cell.angle_gamma   90.00
#
_symmetry.space_group_name_H-M   'P 1'
#
loop_
_entity.id
_entity.type
_entity.pdbx_description
1 polymer ?
#
loop_
_entity_poly.entity_id
_entity_poly.type
_entity_poly.pdbx_seq_one_letter_code
_entity_poly.pdbx_strand_id
1 'polypeptide(L)'
;MLLMLYGAPVVWRSTFQKTVALSSTEAEYMALSDCVKECVWMRRLLKDIGAEQVGATVIYEDNQGAMALAKNVGYQARTKHIDIRYHFIREKVVSNEVEL
;
A
#
# COMPACT_ATOMS: atom_id res chain seq x y z
N MET A 1 -1.01 9.35 3.91
CA MET A 1 -0.53 8.08 4.51
C MET A 1 -0.20 8.30 5.98
N LEU A 2 -0.60 7.36 6.84
CA LEU A 2 -0.27 7.32 8.26
C LEU A 2 0.03 5.87 8.67
N LEU A 3 1.15 5.62 9.36
CA LEU A 3 1.50 4.35 9.97
C LEU A 3 1.49 4.49 11.49
N MET A 4 0.84 3.54 12.14
CA MET A 4 0.69 3.48 13.59
C MET A 4 1.58 2.38 14.17
N LEU A 5 2.25 2.65 15.27
CA LEU A 5 3.01 1.69 16.05
C LEU A 5 2.64 1.88 17.52
N TYR A 6 2.19 0.81 18.20
CA TYR A 6 1.71 0.87 19.59
C TYR A 6 0.69 1.99 19.87
N GLY A 7 -0.22 2.24 18.92
CA GLY A 7 -1.25 3.28 19.05
C GLY A 7 -0.76 4.71 18.82
N ALA A 8 0.52 4.90 18.48
CA ALA A 8 1.10 6.20 18.18
C ALA A 8 1.43 6.35 16.67
N PRO A 9 1.22 7.54 16.08
CA PRO A 9 1.63 7.83 14.72
C PRO A 9 3.16 7.92 14.64
N VAL A 10 3.80 7.08 13.83
CA VAL A 10 5.27 7.06 13.70
C VAL A 10 5.76 7.52 12.33
N VAL A 11 4.96 7.32 11.29
CA VAL A 11 5.25 7.81 9.94
C VAL A 11 3.99 8.39 9.36
N TRP A 12 4.06 9.63 8.88
CA TRP A 12 2.98 10.24 8.14
C TRP A 12 3.53 11.04 6.98
N ARG A 13 2.74 11.12 5.91
CA ARG A 13 3.03 11.95 4.75
C ARG A 13 1.73 12.42 4.11
N SER A 14 1.67 13.72 3.85
CA SER A 14 0.65 14.35 3.01
C SER A 14 1.37 15.12 1.92
N THR A 15 1.31 14.59 0.70
CA THR A 15 2.02 15.14 -0.47
C THR A 15 1.17 14.97 -1.70
N PHE A 16 1.24 15.92 -2.62
CA PHE A 16 0.63 15.77 -3.94
C PHE A 16 1.28 14.63 -4.72
N GLN A 17 0.46 13.90 -5.47
CA GLN A 17 0.93 12.89 -6.40
C GLN A 17 1.84 13.55 -7.45
N LYS A 18 3.03 12.98 -7.67
CA LYS A 18 3.99 13.53 -8.66
C LYS A 18 3.54 13.37 -10.11
N THR A 19 2.62 12.44 -10.36
CA THR A 19 2.09 12.15 -11.69
C THR A 19 0.58 12.32 -11.68
N VAL A 20 0.02 12.73 -12.81
CA VAL A 20 -1.42 12.89 -12.99
C VAL A 20 -2.09 11.52 -13.01
N ALA A 21 -3.10 11.33 -12.17
CA ALA A 21 -3.98 10.17 -12.19
C ALA A 21 -5.20 10.44 -13.09
N LEU A 22 -5.70 9.43 -13.78
CA LEU A 22 -6.86 9.57 -14.68
C LEU A 22 -8.20 9.39 -13.95
N SER A 23 -8.18 8.97 -12.68
CA SER A 23 -9.35 8.82 -11.83
C SER A 23 -8.98 8.94 -10.35
N SER A 24 -9.98 9.15 -9.48
CA SER A 24 -9.78 9.11 -8.02
C SER A 24 -9.31 7.72 -7.57
N THR A 25 -9.90 6.66 -8.12
CA THR A 25 -9.48 5.27 -7.88
C THR A 25 -8.00 5.05 -8.18
N GLU A 26 -7.51 5.59 -9.30
CA GLU A 26 -6.11 5.50 -9.65
C GLU A 26 -5.22 6.31 -8.69
N ALA A 27 -5.63 7.53 -8.33
CA ALA A 27 -4.89 8.36 -7.38
C ALA A 27 -4.72 7.64 -6.03
N GLU A 28 -5.81 7.12 -5.48
CA GLU A 28 -5.79 6.38 -4.22
C GLU A 28 -5.00 5.08 -4.33
N TYR A 29 -5.08 4.36 -5.46
CA TYR A 29 -4.24 3.19 -5.70
C TYR A 29 -2.74 3.52 -5.70
N MET A 30 -2.38 4.68 -6.24
CA MET A 30 -1.00 5.14 -6.22
C MET A 30 -0.55 5.55 -4.81
N ALA A 31 -1.41 6.23 -4.05
CA ALA A 31 -1.17 6.55 -2.64
C ALA A 31 -1.02 5.27 -1.79
N LEU A 32 -1.87 4.26 -2.03
CA LEU A 32 -1.80 2.94 -1.43
C LEU A 32 -0.47 2.24 -1.75
N SER A 33 0.00 2.31 -3.00
CA SER A 33 1.29 1.74 -3.39
C SER A 33 2.45 2.37 -2.61
N ASP A 34 2.42 3.68 -2.39
CA ASP A 34 3.43 4.37 -1.59
C ASP A 34 3.31 4.00 -0.10
N CYS A 35 2.09 3.81 0.41
CA CYS A 35 1.83 3.28 1.76
C CYS A 35 2.44 1.90 1.99
N VAL A 36 2.23 0.97 1.05
CA VAL A 36 2.79 -0.38 1.12
C VAL A 36 4.33 -0.36 1.13
N LYS A 37 4.96 0.51 0.34
CA LYS A 37 6.45 0.64 0.34
C LYS A 37 6.98 1.08 1.69
N GLU A 38 6.36 2.10 2.28
CA GLU A 38 6.75 2.64 3.59
C GLU A 38 6.48 1.60 4.70
N CYS A 39 5.38 0.85 4.60
CA CYS A 39 5.07 -0.25 5.51
C CYS A 39 6.14 -1.36 5.45
N VAL A 40 6.50 -1.83 4.24
CA VAL A 40 7.53 -2.85 4.05
C VAL A 40 8.89 -2.36 4.54
N TRP A 41 9.24 -1.10 4.27
CA TRP A 41 10.48 -0.51 4.79
C TRP A 41 10.48 -0.47 6.32
N MET A 42 9.38 -0.05 6.95
CA MET A 42 9.24 -0.03 8.41
C MET A 42 9.36 -1.44 9.00
N ARG A 43 8.73 -2.46 8.38
CA ARG A 43 8.84 -3.85 8.83
C ARG A 43 10.30 -4.34 8.80
N ARG A 44 11.07 -3.97 7.78
CA ARG A 44 12.51 -4.30 7.69
C ARG A 44 13.31 -3.60 8.78
N LEU A 45 13.08 -2.30 8.97
CA LEU A 45 13.73 -1.54 10.04
C LEU A 45 13.45 -2.15 11.42
N LEU A 46 12.18 -2.47 11.69
CA LEU A 46 11.76 -3.08 12.95
C LEU A 46 12.39 -4.46 13.14
N LYS A 47 12.52 -5.26 12.08
CA LYS A 47 13.23 -6.54 12.12
C LYS A 47 14.71 -6.36 12.49
N ASP A 48 15.40 -5.38 11.89
CA ASP A 48 16.82 -5.13 12.14
C ASP A 48 17.11 -4.72 13.59
N ILE A 49 16.15 -4.07 14.26
CA ILE A 49 16.26 -3.69 15.69
C ILE A 49 15.67 -4.74 16.65
N GLY A 50 15.33 -5.94 16.16
CA GLY A 50 14.83 -7.05 16.99
C GLY A 50 13.34 -7.01 17.31
N ALA A 51 12.57 -6.16 16.64
CA ALA A 51 11.11 -6.02 16.78
C ALA A 51 10.36 -6.57 15.55
N GLU A 52 10.70 -7.78 15.10
CA GLU A 52 10.09 -8.38 13.91
C GLU A 52 8.56 -8.47 14.03
N GLN A 53 7.86 -8.02 13.00
CA GLN A 53 6.39 -8.03 12.96
C GLN A 53 5.89 -9.40 12.51
N VAL A 54 5.09 -10.06 13.35
CA VAL A 54 4.48 -11.37 13.05
C VAL A 54 3.13 -11.15 12.36
N GLY A 55 2.95 -11.78 11.19
CA GLY A 55 1.74 -11.64 10.37
C GLY A 55 1.72 -10.34 9.55
N ALA A 56 0.62 -10.17 8.81
CA ALA A 56 0.43 -9.05 7.90
C ALA A 56 0.11 -7.74 8.64
N THR A 57 0.63 -6.63 8.13
CA THR A 57 0.22 -5.30 8.60
C THR A 57 -1.08 -4.90 7.92
N VAL A 58 -2.14 -4.63 8.68
CA VAL A 58 -3.42 -4.15 8.16
C VAL A 58 -3.26 -2.70 7.67
N ILE A 59 -3.62 -2.45 6.41
CA ILE A 59 -3.70 -1.13 5.82
C ILE A 59 -5.18 -0.79 5.58
N TYR A 60 -5.57 0.39 6.05
CA TYR A 60 -6.92 0.92 5.87
C TYR A 60 -6.94 1.86 4.67
N GLU A 61 -7.93 1.69 3.80
CA GLU A 61 -8.18 2.49 2.62
C GLU A 61 -9.68 2.74 2.48
N ASP A 62 -10.11 3.96 2.20
CA ASP A 62 -11.53 4.32 2.09
C ASP A 62 -12.08 4.10 0.67
N ASN A 63 -11.20 4.10 -0.34
CA ASN A 63 -11.57 3.90 -1.73
C ASN A 63 -11.75 2.40 -2.07
N GLN A 64 -13.01 1.96 -2.14
CA GLN A 64 -13.38 0.59 -2.51
C GLN A 64 -12.86 0.17 -3.90
N GLY A 65 -12.73 1.11 -4.85
CA GLY A 65 -12.16 0.83 -6.16
C GLY A 65 -10.67 0.51 -6.07
N ALA A 66 -9.92 1.23 -5.26
CA ALA A 66 -8.50 0.98 -5.03
C ALA A 66 -8.29 -0.35 -4.29
N MET A 67 -9.13 -0.63 -3.29
CA MET A 67 -9.15 -1.93 -2.60
C MET A 67 -9.46 -3.09 -3.55
N ALA A 68 -10.46 -2.93 -4.43
CA ALA A 68 -10.83 -3.93 -5.42
C ALA A 68 -9.71 -4.19 -6.42
N LEU A 69 -9.02 -3.14 -6.88
CA LEU A 69 -7.81 -3.27 -7.71
C LEU A 69 -6.73 -4.04 -6.96
N ALA A 70 -6.47 -3.77 -5.69
CA ALA A 70 -5.46 -4.52 -4.93
C ALA A 70 -5.82 -6.01 -4.76
N LYS A 71 -7.12 -6.32 -4.66
CA LYS A 71 -7.67 -7.68 -4.50
C LYS A 71 -7.96 -8.41 -5.82
N ASN A 72 -7.58 -7.83 -6.96
CA ASN A 72 -7.79 -8.40 -8.30
C ASN A 72 -9.27 -8.55 -8.71
N VAL A 73 -10.16 -7.72 -8.15
CA VAL A 73 -11.57 -7.66 -8.58
C VAL A 73 -11.69 -6.62 -9.69
N GLY A 74 -11.73 -7.07 -10.95
CA GLY A 74 -12.01 -6.21 -12.10
C GLY A 74 -10.79 -5.61 -12.82
N TYR A 75 -9.60 -6.24 -12.73
CA TYR A 75 -8.44 -5.83 -13.54
C TYR A 75 -8.78 -5.93 -15.03
N GLN A 76 -8.82 -4.77 -15.70
CA GLN A 76 -8.86 -4.67 -17.16
C GLN A 76 -7.48 -4.26 -17.67
N ALA A 77 -6.98 -4.92 -18.71
CA ALA A 77 -5.67 -4.72 -19.33
C ALA A 77 -5.39 -3.30 -19.90
N ARG A 78 -6.33 -2.35 -19.75
CA ARG A 78 -6.17 -0.95 -20.18
C ARG A 78 -5.34 -0.09 -19.20
N THR A 79 -5.06 -0.58 -18.00
CA THR A 79 -4.33 0.17 -16.95
C THR A 79 -2.83 -0.16 -16.94
N LYS A 80 -2.17 -0.14 -18.11
CA LYS A 80 -0.75 -0.50 -18.26
C LYS A 80 0.21 0.40 -17.47
N HIS A 81 -0.15 1.66 -17.22
CA HIS A 81 0.70 2.62 -16.51
C HIS A 81 0.73 2.42 -14.99
N ILE A 82 -0.12 1.54 -14.43
CA ILE A 82 -0.12 1.17 -13.01
C ILE A 82 0.32 -0.27 -12.75
N ASP A 83 0.69 -1.02 -13.79
CA ASP A 83 0.90 -2.47 -13.72
C ASP A 83 2.01 -2.85 -12.71
N ILE A 84 3.08 -2.05 -12.65
CA ILE A 84 4.17 -2.25 -11.68
C ILE A 84 3.68 -2.07 -10.24
N ARG A 85 2.90 -1.02 -9.97
CA ARG A 85 2.32 -0.79 -8.64
C ARG A 85 1.36 -1.92 -8.28
N TYR A 86 0.63 -2.41 -9.28
CA TYR A 86 -0.30 -3.50 -9.13
C TYR A 86 0.37 -4.81 -8.73
N HIS A 87 1.37 -5.24 -9.50
CA HIS A 87 2.16 -6.40 -9.17
C HIS A 87 2.82 -6.29 -7.80
N PHE A 88 3.36 -5.11 -7.47
CA PHE A 88 3.99 -4.86 -6.18
C PHE A 88 3.03 -5.04 -5.00
N ILE A 89 1.87 -4.36 -4.99
CA ILE A 89 0.91 -4.48 -3.88
C ILE A 89 0.44 -5.93 -3.75
N ARG A 90 0.10 -6.57 -4.87
CA ARG A 90 -0.36 -7.96 -4.88
C ARG A 90 0.68 -8.93 -4.33
N GLU A 91 1.95 -8.76 -4.71
CA GLU A 91 3.05 -9.57 -4.17
C GLU A 91 3.11 -9.45 -2.64
N LYS A 92 2.95 -8.24 -2.10
CA LYS A 92 3.00 -7.99 -0.64
C LYS A 92 1.80 -8.51 0.14
N VAL A 93 0.64 -8.58 -0.51
CA VAL A 93 -0.53 -9.26 0.04
C VAL A 93 -0.31 -10.78 0.05
N VAL A 94 0.19 -11.34 -1.06
CA VAL A 94 0.46 -12.78 -1.18
C VAL A 94 1.59 -13.24 -0.24
N SER A 95 2.61 -12.41 -0.01
CA SER A 95 3.70 -12.70 0.94
C SER A 95 3.30 -12.53 2.41
N ASN A 96 2.05 -12.17 2.69
CA ASN A 96 1.53 -11.91 4.03
C ASN A 96 2.31 -10.82 4.79
N GLU A 97 2.93 -9.88 4.06
CA GLU A 97 3.56 -8.70 4.65
C GLU A 97 2.50 -7.62 4.96
N VAL A 98 1.44 -7.57 4.16
CA VAL A 98 0.38 -6.56 4.22
C VAL A 98 -1.00 -7.19 4.00
N GLU A 99 -2.01 -6.68 4.68
CA GLU A 99 -3.43 -7.02 4.49
C GLU A 99 -4.24 -5.75 4.18
N LEU A 100 -5.22 -5.87 3.29
CA LEU A 100 -6.10 -4.80 2.80
C LEU A 100 -7.56 -5.20 2.95
#